data_AF-A0A8H4X589-F1
#
_entry.id   AF-A0A8H4X589-F1
#
_cell.length_a   1.000
_cell.length_b   1.000
_cell.length_c   1.000
_cell.angle_alpha   90.00
_cell.angle_beta   90.00
_cell.angle_gamma   90.00
#
_symmetry.space_group_name_H-M   'P 1'
#
loop_
_entity.id
_entity.type
_entity.pdbx_description
1 polymer ?
#
loop_
_entity_poly.entity_id
_entity_poly.type
_entity_poly.pdbx_seq_one_letter_code
_entity_poly.pdbx_strand_id
1 'polypeptide(L)'
;MASIADEIEYKLDNVGVSTVRAQDIDKTFRSTCIDLISSALGGKVLGFSDQWFCEAANLLNPKAPIAQPGKMVFTGAWYDGWETRRHNSEPFDYVIIKLGVASGTIEGVEIDTAFFNGNHAPAVSVEGVFSQNDDEVVSWQGGRGKWETILGVQECGPSQRFAWKLKTPGQKQFTHVRINMYPDGGIARFRLFGHAVPVFPDDKDAIFDLAAAQNGGLAVSCSDQHFGTKDNLLLPGRGKDMGDGWETARSRGKDHTDFAIIKLGAPGYIERWVVDTAHFRGNYPQKVSVEGCEWTGHGDPVADATAWRVFVPPSKTGPDQEHEFESEEKERKGLVTHVKLIMIPDGGVKRLRAFGKRA
;
A
#
# COMPACT_ATOMS: atom_id res chain seq x y z
N MET A 1 -36.31 5.82 -8.60
CA MET A 1 -35.56 7.10 -8.59
C MET A 1 -34.46 6.95 -9.61
N ALA A 2 -34.16 7.99 -10.39
CA ALA A 2 -32.95 7.99 -11.22
C ALA A 2 -31.73 7.85 -10.29
N SER A 3 -30.72 7.11 -10.72
CA SER A 3 -29.47 7.00 -9.95
C SER A 3 -28.67 8.30 -10.14
N ILE A 4 -27.82 8.68 -9.18
CA ILE A 4 -26.95 9.87 -9.34
C ILE A 4 -26.07 9.77 -10.60
N ALA A 5 -25.75 8.54 -11.03
CA ALA A 5 -25.01 8.27 -12.27
C ALA A 5 -25.77 8.69 -13.55
N ASP A 6 -27.12 8.69 -13.52
CA ASP A 6 -27.94 9.07 -14.67
C ASP A 6 -27.92 10.60 -14.88
N GLU A 7 -27.75 11.37 -13.80
CA GLU A 7 -27.78 12.84 -13.78
C GLU A 7 -26.41 13.48 -14.09
N ILE A 8 -25.32 12.72 -14.01
CA ILE A 8 -23.96 13.22 -14.28
C ILE A 8 -23.73 13.35 -15.79
N GLU A 9 -23.39 14.56 -16.27
CA GLU A 9 -23.06 14.83 -17.67
C GLU A 9 -21.74 14.18 -18.11
N TYR A 10 -20.76 14.09 -17.21
CA TYR A 10 -19.45 13.46 -17.46
C TYR A 10 -19.59 11.92 -17.51
N LYS A 11 -19.77 11.37 -18.71
CA LYS A 11 -19.98 9.93 -18.90
C LYS A 11 -18.68 9.13 -18.83
N LEU A 12 -18.71 8.06 -18.03
CA LEU A 12 -17.62 7.10 -17.81
C LEU A 12 -17.93 5.76 -18.49
N ASP A 13 -16.89 4.99 -18.77
CA ASP A 13 -17.09 3.63 -19.28
C ASP A 13 -17.64 2.71 -18.18
N ASN A 14 -18.42 1.71 -18.59
CA ASN A 14 -18.91 0.70 -17.67
C ASN A 14 -17.80 -0.33 -17.38
N VAL A 15 -17.18 -0.23 -16.20
CA VAL A 15 -16.19 -1.19 -15.72
C VAL A 15 -16.84 -2.18 -14.77
N GLY A 16 -16.72 -3.47 -15.08
CA GLY A 16 -17.31 -4.54 -14.26
C GLY A 16 -16.62 -4.66 -12.91
N VAL A 17 -17.34 -4.38 -11.83
CA VAL A 17 -16.85 -4.50 -10.45
C VAL A 17 -17.76 -5.37 -9.57
N SER A 18 -17.20 -5.89 -8.47
CA SER A 18 -17.93 -6.55 -7.39
C SER A 18 -17.67 -5.84 -6.07
N THR A 19 -18.73 -5.48 -5.35
CA THR A 19 -18.63 -4.89 -4.02
C THR A 19 -18.03 -5.88 -3.03
N VAL A 20 -17.12 -5.38 -2.19
CA VAL A 20 -16.50 -6.12 -1.09
C VAL A 20 -17.09 -5.57 0.22
N ARG A 21 -17.52 -6.46 1.12
CA ARG A 21 -18.06 -6.04 2.42
C ARG A 21 -16.95 -5.42 3.25
N ALA A 22 -17.26 -4.40 4.05
CA ALA A 22 -16.28 -3.66 4.85
C ALA A 22 -15.36 -4.56 5.70
N GLN A 23 -15.92 -5.59 6.33
CA GLN A 23 -15.19 -6.57 7.15
C GLN A 23 -14.27 -7.50 6.35
N ASP A 24 -14.49 -7.65 5.04
CA ASP A 24 -13.76 -8.55 4.16
C ASP A 24 -12.70 -7.81 3.32
N ILE A 25 -12.63 -6.47 3.37
CA ILE A 25 -11.71 -5.65 2.56
C ILE A 25 -10.26 -6.08 2.79
N ASP A 26 -9.84 -6.14 4.05
CA ASP A 26 -8.45 -6.39 4.40
C ASP A 26 -8.04 -7.82 3.99
N LYS A 27 -8.93 -8.80 4.20
CA LYS A 27 -8.76 -10.18 3.72
C LYS A 27 -8.68 -10.28 2.20
N THR A 28 -9.40 -9.42 1.48
CA THR A 28 -9.50 -9.45 0.02
C THR A 28 -8.24 -8.92 -0.65
N PHE A 29 -7.64 -7.85 -0.10
CA PHE A 29 -6.57 -7.12 -0.77
C PHE A 29 -5.19 -7.19 -0.09
N ARG A 30 -5.09 -7.17 1.25
CA ARG A 30 -3.81 -6.90 1.95
C ARG A 30 -2.79 -8.04 1.95
N SER A 31 -3.15 -9.22 1.47
CA SER A 31 -2.21 -10.35 1.28
C SER A 31 -1.83 -10.55 -0.19
N THR A 32 -2.50 -9.87 -1.11
CA THR A 32 -2.33 -10.07 -2.56
C THR A 32 -1.89 -8.80 -3.26
N CYS A 33 -2.14 -7.62 -2.69
CA CYS A 33 -1.92 -6.31 -3.29
C CYS A 33 -1.25 -5.35 -2.31
N ILE A 34 -0.70 -4.26 -2.85
CA ILE A 34 -0.27 -3.09 -2.08
C ILE A 34 -1.20 -1.90 -2.35
N ASP A 35 -1.22 -0.93 -1.45
CA ASP A 35 -1.85 0.38 -1.69
C ASP A 35 -0.90 1.27 -2.48
N LEU A 36 -1.12 1.37 -3.80
CA LEU A 36 -0.23 2.02 -4.75
C LEU A 36 -0.13 3.54 -4.56
N ILE A 37 -1.10 4.15 -3.88
CA ILE A 37 -1.15 5.61 -3.63
C ILE A 37 -0.80 5.99 -2.20
N SER A 38 -0.48 5.02 -1.34
CA SER A 38 -0.11 5.29 0.05
C SER A 38 1.05 6.28 0.14
N SER A 39 0.91 7.30 0.99
CA SER A 39 2.00 8.25 1.22
C SER A 39 3.25 7.59 1.83
N ALA A 40 3.09 6.46 2.52
CA ALA A 40 4.20 5.69 3.06
C ALA A 40 4.98 4.91 1.98
N LEU A 41 4.35 4.61 0.85
CA LEU A 41 5.01 4.06 -0.34
C LEU A 41 5.63 5.16 -1.22
N GLY A 42 5.20 6.40 -1.05
CA GLY A 42 5.64 7.56 -1.84
C GLY A 42 4.56 8.19 -2.72
N GLY A 43 3.30 7.76 -2.58
CA GLY A 43 2.17 8.35 -3.30
C GLY A 43 1.99 9.83 -2.94
N LYS A 44 1.63 10.65 -3.94
CA LYS A 44 1.64 12.11 -3.80
C LYS A 44 0.47 12.76 -4.52
N VAL A 45 -0.19 13.70 -3.85
CA VAL A 45 -1.17 14.60 -4.49
C VAL A 45 -0.44 15.60 -5.38
N LEU A 46 -0.84 15.69 -6.65
CA LEU A 46 -0.29 16.63 -7.62
C LEU A 46 -1.20 17.82 -7.90
N GLY A 47 -2.51 17.64 -7.77
CA GLY A 47 -3.49 18.69 -7.99
C GLY A 47 -4.86 18.31 -7.42
N PHE A 48 -5.69 19.31 -7.18
CA PHE A 48 -7.04 19.16 -6.64
C PHE A 48 -7.90 20.35 -7.09
N SER A 49 -9.21 20.19 -7.10
CA SER A 49 -10.16 21.29 -7.37
C SER A 49 -10.29 22.23 -6.17
N ASP A 50 -10.49 21.67 -4.97
CA ASP A 50 -10.65 22.40 -3.72
C ASP A 50 -10.17 21.53 -2.54
N GLN A 51 -9.87 22.17 -1.41
CA GLN A 51 -9.51 21.50 -0.14
C GLN A 51 -9.82 22.41 1.06
N TRP A 52 -10.90 23.17 0.97
CA TRP A 52 -11.18 24.28 1.89
C TRP A 52 -11.27 23.87 3.34
N PHE A 53 -11.98 22.77 3.65
CA PHE A 53 -12.14 22.34 5.04
C PHE A 53 -10.96 21.47 5.46
N CYS A 54 -10.59 20.49 4.62
CA CYS A 54 -9.53 19.52 4.95
C CYS A 54 -8.67 19.16 3.72
N GLU A 55 -7.36 18.98 3.94
CA GLU A 55 -6.37 18.77 2.89
C GLU A 55 -6.51 17.43 2.15
N ALA A 56 -6.36 17.47 0.83
CA ALA A 56 -6.43 16.28 -0.03
C ALA A 56 -5.37 15.20 0.31
N ALA A 57 -4.22 15.61 0.88
CA ALA A 57 -3.15 14.70 1.26
C ALA A 57 -3.56 13.67 2.33
N ASN A 58 -4.60 13.95 3.12
CA ASN A 58 -5.12 13.02 4.14
C ASN A 58 -5.68 11.73 3.51
N LEU A 59 -6.14 11.77 2.26
CA LEU A 59 -6.63 10.59 1.54
C LEU A 59 -5.60 9.45 1.51
N LEU A 60 -4.33 9.82 1.39
CA LEU A 60 -3.20 8.90 1.18
C LEU A 60 -2.57 8.40 2.48
N ASN A 61 -2.98 8.94 3.63
CA ASN A 61 -2.40 8.61 4.93
C ASN A 61 -2.62 7.12 5.24
N PRO A 62 -1.60 6.29 5.52
CA PRO A 62 -1.77 4.85 5.76
C PRO A 62 -2.57 4.53 7.03
N LYS A 63 -2.62 5.45 8.00
CA LYS A 63 -3.32 5.24 9.26
C LYS A 63 -4.84 5.31 9.06
N ALA A 64 -5.58 4.57 9.88
CA ALA A 64 -7.03 4.73 9.96
C ALA A 64 -7.39 6.19 10.30
N PRO A 65 -8.52 6.72 9.78
CA PRO A 65 -9.02 8.02 10.18
C PRO A 65 -9.21 8.13 11.69
N ILE A 66 -8.99 9.32 12.24
CA ILE A 66 -9.32 9.64 13.64
C ILE A 66 -10.35 10.77 13.74
N ALA A 67 -11.17 10.74 14.78
CA ALA A 67 -12.06 11.84 15.14
C ALA A 67 -11.49 12.64 16.31
N GLN A 68 -11.66 13.96 16.28
CA GLN A 68 -11.38 14.85 17.41
C GLN A 68 -12.58 15.78 17.64
N PRO A 69 -13.66 15.28 18.28
CA PRO A 69 -14.87 16.08 18.52
C PRO A 69 -14.56 17.40 19.22
N GLY A 70 -15.12 18.50 18.69
CA GLY A 70 -14.93 19.85 19.23
C GLY A 70 -13.65 20.56 18.77
N LYS A 71 -12.75 19.88 18.04
CA LYS A 71 -11.60 20.55 17.42
C LYS A 71 -12.05 21.36 16.21
N MET A 72 -11.79 22.67 16.27
CA MET A 72 -12.05 23.62 15.20
C MET A 72 -10.74 24.07 14.56
N VAL A 73 -10.75 24.25 13.25
CA VAL A 73 -9.73 24.96 12.46
C VAL A 73 -10.34 26.23 11.88
N PHE A 74 -9.51 27.07 11.25
CA PHE A 74 -9.95 28.36 10.70
C PHE A 74 -11.14 28.22 9.74
N THR A 75 -11.23 27.11 9.00
CA THR A 75 -12.24 26.86 7.99
C THR A 75 -13.47 26.11 8.51
N GLY A 76 -13.47 25.59 9.74
CA GLY A 76 -14.60 24.81 10.28
C GLY A 76 -14.22 23.76 11.30
N ALA A 77 -15.03 22.71 11.44
CA ALA A 77 -14.67 21.54 12.24
C ALA A 77 -13.50 20.79 11.57
N TRP A 78 -12.56 20.31 12.37
CA TRP A 78 -11.44 19.53 11.85
C TRP A 78 -11.86 18.09 11.55
N TYR A 79 -11.53 17.61 10.35
CA TYR A 79 -11.63 16.20 9.98
C TYR A 79 -10.27 15.63 9.54
N ASP A 80 -10.10 14.33 9.78
CA ASP A 80 -8.98 13.54 9.23
C ASP A 80 -9.37 12.98 7.86
N GLY A 81 -9.43 13.86 6.86
CA GLY A 81 -9.86 13.54 5.50
C GLY A 81 -9.63 14.69 4.53
N TRP A 82 -10.19 14.57 3.34
CA TRP A 82 -10.33 15.62 2.35
C TRP A 82 -11.78 16.10 2.36
N GLU A 83 -12.00 17.41 2.44
CA GLU A 83 -13.34 17.99 2.40
C GLU A 83 -13.33 19.35 1.68
N THR A 84 -14.25 19.51 0.74
CA THR A 84 -14.35 20.67 -0.16
C THR A 84 -15.47 21.62 0.23
N ARG A 85 -15.46 22.83 -0.36
CA ARG A 85 -16.57 23.79 -0.22
C ARG A 85 -17.88 23.22 -0.76
N ARG A 86 -18.97 23.61 -0.09
CA ARG A 86 -20.33 23.28 -0.51
C ARG A 86 -20.74 24.00 -1.78
N HIS A 87 -21.70 23.40 -2.48
CA HIS A 87 -22.37 23.97 -3.65
C HIS A 87 -21.41 24.16 -4.82
N ASN A 88 -20.61 23.11 -5.08
CA ASN A 88 -19.78 23.07 -6.28
C ASN A 88 -20.68 23.23 -7.51
N SER A 89 -20.36 24.22 -8.36
CA SER A 89 -21.05 24.45 -9.62
C SER A 89 -20.57 23.55 -10.75
N GLU A 90 -19.40 22.93 -10.58
CA GLU A 90 -18.85 21.95 -11.51
C GLU A 90 -19.44 20.55 -11.24
N PRO A 91 -19.36 19.61 -12.21
CA PRO A 91 -19.94 18.29 -12.05
C PRO A 91 -19.38 17.47 -10.88
N PHE A 92 -18.12 17.72 -10.50
CA PHE A 92 -17.44 17.03 -9.40
C PHE A 92 -16.22 17.80 -8.90
N ASP A 93 -15.85 17.55 -7.65
CA ASP A 93 -14.53 17.83 -7.11
C ASP A 93 -13.55 16.69 -7.42
N TYR A 94 -12.26 16.98 -7.52
CA TYR A 94 -11.26 15.96 -7.84
C TYR A 94 -9.94 16.10 -7.09
N VAL A 95 -9.21 14.98 -7.00
CA VAL A 95 -7.80 14.94 -6.58
C VAL A 95 -6.99 14.08 -7.55
N ILE A 96 -5.93 14.63 -8.12
CA ILE A 96 -4.95 13.96 -8.97
C ILE A 96 -3.80 13.47 -8.10
N ILE A 97 -3.49 12.19 -8.20
CA ILE A 97 -2.51 11.49 -7.36
C ILE A 97 -1.51 10.74 -8.24
N LYS A 98 -0.22 10.91 -7.98
CA LYS A 98 0.86 10.08 -8.52
C LYS A 98 1.05 8.85 -7.64
N LEU A 99 1.21 7.68 -8.27
CA LEU A 99 1.50 6.44 -7.54
C LEU A 99 2.87 6.53 -6.84
N GLY A 100 3.03 5.79 -5.73
CA GLY A 100 4.32 5.65 -5.04
C GLY A 100 5.31 4.70 -5.72
N VAL A 101 4.93 4.16 -6.88
CA VAL A 101 5.71 3.23 -7.69
C VAL A 101 5.84 3.77 -9.12
N ALA A 102 6.77 3.22 -9.90
CA ALA A 102 6.98 3.65 -11.29
C ALA A 102 5.70 3.53 -12.14
N SER A 103 5.01 2.39 -12.03
CA SER A 103 3.66 2.17 -12.53
C SER A 103 3.02 0.99 -11.80
N GLY A 104 1.71 0.80 -11.96
CA GLY A 104 1.02 -0.36 -11.36
C GLY A 104 -0.25 -0.77 -12.11
N THR A 105 -0.63 -2.03 -11.95
CA THR A 105 -1.91 -2.58 -12.40
C THR A 105 -2.90 -2.62 -11.23
N ILE A 106 -4.18 -2.36 -11.48
CA ILE A 106 -5.18 -2.17 -10.42
C ILE A 106 -6.06 -3.42 -10.26
N GLU A 107 -6.29 -3.79 -9.00
CA GLU A 107 -7.15 -4.90 -8.58
C GLU A 107 -8.45 -4.39 -7.92
N GLY A 108 -8.39 -3.27 -7.22
CA GLY A 108 -9.56 -2.70 -6.57
C GLY A 108 -9.34 -1.33 -5.95
N VAL A 109 -10.44 -0.77 -5.47
CA VAL A 109 -10.52 0.55 -4.85
C VAL A 109 -11.22 0.42 -3.51
N GLU A 110 -10.73 1.14 -2.50
CA GLU A 110 -11.47 1.40 -1.26
C GLU A 110 -11.62 2.90 -1.03
N ILE A 111 -12.83 3.29 -0.63
CA ILE A 111 -13.18 4.65 -0.20
C ILE A 111 -13.72 4.56 1.23
N ASP A 112 -13.16 5.34 2.13
CA ASP A 112 -13.63 5.44 3.51
C ASP A 112 -14.19 6.85 3.75
N THR A 113 -15.47 6.93 4.15
CA THR A 113 -16.13 8.19 4.51
C THR A 113 -16.18 8.42 6.02
N ALA A 114 -15.38 7.69 6.81
CA ALA A 114 -15.36 7.77 8.28
C ALA A 114 -15.49 9.20 8.82
N PHE A 115 -16.40 9.36 9.78
CA PHE A 115 -16.74 10.61 10.47
C PHE A 115 -17.47 11.66 9.64
N PHE A 116 -17.48 11.58 8.31
CA PHE A 116 -18.37 12.39 7.47
C PHE A 116 -19.78 11.80 7.51
N ASN A 117 -20.67 12.41 8.30
CA ASN A 117 -22.03 11.94 8.53
C ASN A 117 -23.03 13.03 8.19
N GLY A 118 -23.56 12.96 6.96
CA GLY A 118 -24.39 14.00 6.33
C GLY A 118 -23.64 14.90 5.33
N ASN A 119 -22.33 15.02 5.45
CA ASN A 119 -21.44 15.77 4.53
C ASN A 119 -20.42 14.85 3.81
N HIS A 120 -20.70 13.55 3.73
CA HIS A 120 -19.87 12.60 2.98
C HIS A 120 -20.01 12.84 1.49
N ALA A 121 -19.02 12.40 0.70
CA ALA A 121 -19.16 12.24 -0.74
C ALA A 121 -20.44 11.44 -1.08
N PRO A 122 -21.41 12.01 -1.82
CA PRO A 122 -22.60 11.27 -2.24
C PRO A 122 -22.27 10.12 -3.20
N ALA A 123 -21.35 10.36 -4.13
CA ALA A 123 -20.82 9.36 -5.04
C ALA A 123 -19.38 9.67 -5.44
N VAL A 124 -18.68 8.63 -5.91
CA VAL A 124 -17.30 8.73 -6.37
C VAL A 124 -17.08 7.96 -7.67
N SER A 125 -16.05 8.32 -8.40
CA SER A 125 -15.47 7.52 -9.49
C SER A 125 -13.95 7.60 -9.46
N VAL A 126 -13.28 6.66 -10.12
CA VAL A 126 -11.81 6.66 -10.22
C VAL A 126 -11.39 6.47 -11.66
N GLU A 127 -10.44 7.29 -12.10
CA GLU A 127 -9.80 7.20 -13.41
C GLU A 127 -8.29 7.08 -13.27
N GLY A 128 -7.63 6.52 -14.29
CA GLY A 128 -6.18 6.37 -14.34
C GLY A 128 -5.59 6.86 -15.64
N VAL A 129 -4.32 7.25 -15.60
CA VAL A 129 -3.53 7.56 -16.79
C VAL A 129 -2.08 7.06 -16.65
N PHE A 130 -1.50 6.66 -17.78
CA PHE A 130 -0.06 6.40 -17.90
C PHE A 130 0.62 7.59 -18.56
N SER A 131 1.50 8.28 -17.82
CA SER A 131 2.28 9.41 -18.29
C SER A 131 3.62 9.47 -17.55
N GLN A 132 4.66 9.86 -18.27
CA GLN A 132 5.98 10.16 -17.69
C GLN A 132 6.16 11.66 -17.38
N ASN A 133 5.14 12.48 -17.68
CA ASN A 133 5.16 13.92 -17.50
C ASN A 133 4.03 14.37 -16.57
N ASP A 134 4.40 14.79 -15.35
CA ASP A 134 3.47 15.25 -14.33
C ASP A 134 2.75 16.55 -14.76
N ASP A 135 3.44 17.45 -15.47
CA ASP A 135 2.88 18.72 -15.95
C ASP A 135 1.75 18.48 -16.96
N GLU A 136 1.90 17.49 -17.85
CA GLU A 136 0.84 17.08 -18.78
C GLU A 136 -0.40 16.60 -18.01
N VAL A 137 -0.19 15.80 -16.96
CA VAL A 137 -1.28 15.23 -16.15
C VAL A 137 -2.05 16.32 -15.40
N VAL A 138 -1.36 17.26 -14.76
CA VAL A 138 -2.00 18.33 -13.98
C VAL A 138 -2.57 19.46 -14.84
N SER A 139 -2.08 19.65 -16.06
CA SER A 139 -2.59 20.65 -17.01
C SER A 139 -3.99 20.33 -17.58
N TRP A 140 -4.58 19.21 -17.14
CA TRP A 140 -5.90 18.75 -17.50
C TRP A 140 -7.00 19.81 -17.26
N GLN A 141 -7.83 20.05 -18.28
CA GLN A 141 -8.84 21.14 -18.30
C GLN A 141 -10.29 20.60 -18.26
N GLY A 142 -10.59 19.57 -17.45
CA GLY A 142 -11.98 19.10 -17.29
C GLY A 142 -12.47 18.04 -18.31
N GLY A 143 -11.81 17.86 -19.47
CA GLY A 143 -12.22 16.87 -20.49
C GLY A 143 -11.89 15.41 -20.13
N ARG A 144 -12.16 14.42 -20.99
CA ARG A 144 -11.69 13.04 -20.72
C ARG A 144 -10.18 12.86 -20.98
N GLY A 145 -9.66 13.46 -22.04
CA GLY A 145 -8.24 13.37 -22.39
C GLY A 145 -7.75 11.92 -22.51
N LYS A 146 -6.61 11.61 -21.85
CA LYS A 146 -6.04 10.25 -21.76
C LYS A 146 -6.50 9.49 -20.52
N TRP A 147 -7.45 10.02 -19.76
CA TRP A 147 -7.96 9.39 -18.54
C TRP A 147 -8.91 8.25 -18.88
N GLU A 148 -8.70 7.12 -18.22
CA GLU A 148 -9.46 5.90 -18.43
C GLU A 148 -10.16 5.49 -17.15
N THR A 149 -11.40 5.02 -17.28
CA THR A 149 -12.20 4.62 -16.12
C THR A 149 -11.59 3.38 -15.47
N ILE A 150 -11.29 3.48 -14.18
CA ILE A 150 -10.94 2.34 -13.31
C ILE A 150 -12.18 1.90 -12.54
N LEU A 151 -12.93 2.87 -12.00
CA LEU A 151 -14.18 2.66 -11.29
C LEU A 151 -15.20 3.66 -11.83
N GLY A 152 -16.30 3.18 -12.39
CA GLY A 152 -17.44 4.02 -12.76
C GLY A 152 -18.07 4.70 -11.54
N VAL A 153 -19.08 5.54 -11.73
CA VAL A 153 -19.76 6.20 -10.61
C VAL A 153 -20.33 5.15 -9.65
N GLN A 154 -20.01 5.28 -8.36
CA GLN A 154 -20.53 4.46 -7.28
C GLN A 154 -21.04 5.36 -6.16
N GLU A 155 -22.23 5.06 -5.66
CA GLU A 155 -22.79 5.75 -4.49
C GLU A 155 -22.02 5.42 -3.22
N CYS A 156 -21.87 6.45 -2.40
CA CYS A 156 -21.31 6.38 -1.07
C CYS A 156 -22.39 6.76 -0.04
N GLY A 157 -22.04 6.61 1.22
CA GLY A 157 -22.93 6.69 2.36
C GLY A 157 -22.15 7.18 3.58
N PRO A 158 -22.84 7.55 4.66
CA PRO A 158 -22.22 8.26 5.76
C PRO A 158 -21.32 7.35 6.60
N SER A 159 -20.10 7.82 6.88
CA SER A 159 -19.19 7.22 7.86
C SER A 159 -19.01 5.70 7.74
N GLN A 160 -18.67 5.21 6.55
CA GLN A 160 -18.43 3.79 6.32
C GLN A 160 -17.35 3.52 5.25
N ARG A 161 -16.82 2.30 5.25
CA ARG A 161 -15.86 1.81 4.25
C ARG A 161 -16.59 1.15 3.09
N PHE A 162 -16.24 1.55 1.87
CA PHE A 162 -16.69 0.98 0.61
C PHE A 162 -15.50 0.38 -0.12
N ALA A 163 -15.69 -0.77 -0.75
CA ALA A 163 -14.67 -1.31 -1.63
C ALA A 163 -15.26 -2.04 -2.83
N TRP A 164 -14.55 -1.94 -3.94
CA TRP A 164 -14.91 -2.57 -5.20
C TRP A 164 -13.68 -3.29 -5.76
N LYS A 165 -13.85 -4.58 -6.02
CA LYS A 165 -12.86 -5.38 -6.74
C LYS A 165 -13.22 -5.39 -8.23
N LEU A 166 -12.23 -5.19 -9.10
CA LEU A 166 -12.43 -5.30 -10.54
C LEU A 166 -12.70 -6.77 -10.91
N LYS A 167 -13.74 -7.04 -11.69
CA LYS A 167 -14.06 -8.40 -12.17
C LYS A 167 -13.02 -8.91 -13.16
N THR A 168 -12.45 -7.99 -13.92
CA THR A 168 -11.38 -8.26 -14.88
C THR A 168 -10.25 -7.28 -14.57
N PRO A 169 -9.43 -7.57 -13.54
CA PRO A 169 -8.26 -6.75 -13.25
C PRO A 169 -7.38 -6.72 -14.51
N GLY A 170 -7.23 -5.53 -15.08
CA GLY A 170 -6.56 -5.35 -16.36
C GLY A 170 -5.05 -5.43 -16.22
N GLN A 171 -4.35 -5.81 -17.30
CA GLN A 171 -2.88 -5.68 -17.38
C GLN A 171 -2.43 -4.24 -17.65
N LYS A 172 -3.38 -3.30 -17.75
CA LYS A 172 -3.08 -1.91 -18.05
C LYS A 172 -2.40 -1.25 -16.87
N GLN A 173 -1.30 -0.59 -17.17
CA GLN A 173 -0.49 0.11 -16.19
C GLN A 173 -0.94 1.56 -16.10
N PHE A 174 -0.92 2.07 -14.87
CA PHE A 174 -1.15 3.48 -14.58
C PHE A 174 0.02 4.03 -13.77
N THR A 175 0.21 5.34 -13.89
CA THR A 175 1.24 6.12 -13.18
C THR A 175 0.59 7.16 -12.26
N HIS A 176 -0.63 7.54 -12.61
CA HIS A 176 -1.44 8.53 -11.92
C HIS A 176 -2.88 8.04 -11.87
N VAL A 177 -3.58 8.42 -10.81
CA VAL A 177 -5.03 8.25 -10.68
C VAL A 177 -5.69 9.55 -10.30
N ARG A 178 -6.98 9.66 -10.61
CA ARG A 178 -7.84 10.73 -10.15
C ARG A 178 -9.07 10.14 -9.49
N ILE A 179 -9.37 10.61 -8.29
CA ILE A 179 -10.68 10.40 -7.67
C ILE A 179 -11.55 11.60 -7.98
N ASN A 180 -12.79 11.34 -8.38
CA ASN A 180 -13.83 12.37 -8.59
C ASN A 180 -14.93 12.16 -7.54
N MET A 181 -15.39 13.23 -6.91
CA MET A 181 -16.43 13.28 -5.88
C MET A 181 -17.61 14.12 -6.37
N TYR A 182 -18.82 13.56 -6.38
CA TYR A 182 -19.99 14.17 -7.04
C TYR A 182 -21.03 14.68 -6.04
N PRO A 183 -21.40 15.98 -6.05
CA PRO A 183 -20.64 17.11 -6.63
C PRO A 183 -19.52 17.61 -5.71
N ASP A 184 -19.71 17.47 -4.40
CA ASP A 184 -18.83 17.93 -3.33
C ASP A 184 -19.09 17.13 -2.03
N GLY A 185 -18.26 17.32 -1.00
CA GLY A 185 -18.39 16.63 0.29
C GLY A 185 -17.06 16.27 0.93
N GLY A 186 -17.04 15.18 1.70
CA GLY A 186 -15.87 14.70 2.42
C GLY A 186 -15.59 13.20 2.29
N ILE A 187 -14.29 12.87 2.20
CA ILE A 187 -13.75 11.51 2.11
C ILE A 187 -12.57 11.39 3.08
N ALA A 188 -12.57 10.39 3.95
CA ALA A 188 -11.50 10.20 4.94
C ALA A 188 -10.26 9.52 4.34
N ARG A 189 -10.44 8.43 3.57
CA ARG A 189 -9.32 7.72 2.89
C ARG A 189 -9.70 7.25 1.51
N PHE A 190 -8.67 7.16 0.66
CA PHE A 190 -8.72 6.48 -0.63
C PHE A 190 -7.55 5.49 -0.69
N ARG A 191 -7.86 4.21 -0.95
CA ARG A 191 -6.86 3.16 -1.24
C ARG A 191 -7.02 2.68 -2.66
N LEU A 192 -5.89 2.48 -3.32
CA LEU A 192 -5.84 1.92 -4.66
C LEU A 192 -5.02 0.62 -4.61
N PHE A 193 -5.71 -0.50 -4.56
CA PHE A 193 -5.08 -1.81 -4.42
C PHE A 193 -4.62 -2.31 -5.78
N GLY A 194 -3.37 -2.74 -5.86
CA GLY A 194 -2.83 -3.32 -7.07
C GLY A 194 -1.41 -3.87 -6.91
N HIS A 195 -0.77 -4.10 -8.04
CA HIS A 195 0.59 -4.62 -8.13
C HIS A 195 1.50 -3.58 -8.76
N ALA A 196 2.67 -3.36 -8.15
CA ALA A 196 3.71 -2.56 -8.78
C ALA A 196 4.20 -3.25 -10.05
N VAL A 197 4.38 -2.48 -11.12
CA VAL A 197 5.12 -2.92 -12.30
C VAL A 197 6.49 -2.25 -12.26
N PRO A 198 7.52 -2.96 -11.78
CA PRO A 198 8.83 -2.39 -11.55
C PRO A 198 9.58 -2.13 -12.87
N VAL A 199 10.38 -1.06 -12.87
CA VAL A 199 11.38 -0.81 -13.91
C VAL A 199 12.73 -1.26 -13.37
N PHE A 200 13.24 -2.36 -13.90
CA PHE A 200 14.54 -2.89 -13.48
C PHE A 200 15.67 -2.24 -14.26
N PRO A 201 16.87 -2.13 -13.67
CA PRO A 201 18.06 -1.74 -14.41
C PRO A 201 18.33 -2.66 -15.61
N ASP A 202 18.85 -2.09 -16.71
CA ASP A 202 19.29 -2.86 -17.88
C ASP A 202 20.51 -3.73 -17.56
N ASP A 203 21.35 -3.28 -16.62
CA ASP A 203 22.48 -4.05 -16.10
C ASP A 203 21.98 -5.24 -15.27
N LYS A 204 22.27 -6.46 -15.77
CA LYS A 204 21.89 -7.71 -15.11
C LYS A 204 22.69 -7.99 -13.84
N ASP A 205 23.84 -7.34 -13.69
CA ASP A 205 24.68 -7.44 -12.50
C ASP A 205 24.34 -6.39 -11.43
N ALA A 206 23.39 -5.50 -11.71
CA ALA A 206 22.94 -4.50 -10.77
C ALA A 206 22.38 -5.15 -9.49
N ILE A 207 22.92 -4.71 -8.35
CA ILE A 207 22.45 -5.10 -7.03
C ILE A 207 21.41 -4.10 -6.55
N PHE A 208 20.21 -4.59 -6.26
CA PHE A 208 19.13 -3.77 -5.71
C PHE A 208 18.25 -4.60 -4.77
N ASP A 209 17.39 -3.90 -4.02
CA ASP A 209 16.49 -4.55 -3.06
C ASP A 209 15.34 -5.25 -3.77
N LEU A 210 15.42 -6.57 -3.90
CA LEU A 210 14.40 -7.41 -4.53
C LEU A 210 13.13 -7.56 -3.67
N ALA A 211 13.21 -7.24 -2.37
CA ALA A 211 12.08 -7.28 -1.46
C ALA A 211 11.29 -5.97 -1.43
N ALA A 212 11.83 -4.86 -1.95
CA ALA A 212 11.18 -3.56 -1.91
C ALA A 212 9.79 -3.59 -2.58
N ALA A 213 8.79 -2.97 -1.95
CA ALA A 213 7.45 -2.87 -2.51
C ALA A 213 7.44 -2.14 -3.87
N GLN A 214 8.31 -1.13 -4.01
CA GLN A 214 8.48 -0.39 -5.28
C GLN A 214 9.05 -1.27 -6.41
N ASN A 215 9.75 -2.34 -6.05
CA ASN A 215 10.30 -3.32 -6.99
C ASN A 215 9.37 -4.53 -7.19
N GLY A 216 8.14 -4.50 -6.68
CA GLY A 216 7.16 -5.58 -6.80
C GLY A 216 7.12 -6.54 -5.62
N GLY A 217 7.92 -6.31 -4.57
CA GLY A 217 7.90 -7.14 -3.36
C GLY A 217 6.54 -7.07 -2.64
N LEU A 218 6.10 -8.20 -2.09
CA LEU A 218 4.81 -8.32 -1.43
C LEU A 218 4.94 -9.20 -0.17
N ALA A 219 4.48 -8.70 0.97
CA ALA A 219 4.40 -9.52 2.18
C ALA A 219 3.09 -10.33 2.15
N VAL A 220 3.19 -11.66 2.02
CA VAL A 220 2.06 -12.54 1.72
C VAL A 220 1.42 -13.12 2.99
N SER A 221 2.20 -13.33 4.04
CA SER A 221 1.70 -13.84 5.32
C SER A 221 2.62 -13.49 6.50
N CYS A 222 2.11 -13.63 7.72
CA CYS A 222 2.87 -13.51 8.94
C CYS A 222 2.20 -14.30 10.08
N SER A 223 2.90 -14.53 11.17
CA SER A 223 2.39 -15.21 12.37
C SER A 223 1.42 -14.34 13.17
N ASP A 224 1.76 -13.08 13.39
CA ASP A 224 1.05 -12.12 14.23
C ASP A 224 1.23 -10.69 13.69
N GLN A 225 0.28 -9.79 13.98
CA GLN A 225 0.41 -8.35 13.74
C GLN A 225 -0.29 -7.57 14.85
N HIS A 226 0.36 -7.47 16.00
CA HIS A 226 -0.17 -6.70 17.13
C HIS A 226 -0.18 -5.19 16.84
N PHE A 227 0.94 -4.65 16.35
CA PHE A 227 1.04 -3.26 15.90
C PHE A 227 1.74 -3.15 14.53
N GLY A 228 1.31 -2.16 13.75
CA GLY A 228 1.78 -2.04 12.38
C GLY A 228 1.36 -3.23 11.52
N THR A 229 1.95 -3.36 10.34
CA THR A 229 1.63 -4.45 9.39
C THR A 229 2.91 -4.98 8.77
N LYS A 230 2.92 -6.27 8.41
CA LYS A 230 4.02 -6.93 7.69
C LYS A 230 4.45 -6.18 6.42
N ASP A 231 3.51 -5.50 5.77
CA ASP A 231 3.73 -4.76 4.52
C ASP A 231 4.70 -3.58 4.72
N ASN A 232 4.75 -3.05 5.95
CA ASN A 232 5.68 -1.97 6.31
C ASN A 232 7.15 -2.38 6.20
N LEU A 233 7.46 -3.67 6.27
CA LEU A 233 8.84 -4.17 6.13
C LEU A 233 9.46 -3.78 4.79
N LEU A 234 8.64 -3.58 3.76
CA LEU A 234 9.06 -3.42 2.37
C LEU A 234 9.02 -1.96 1.88
N LEU A 235 8.60 -1.03 2.75
CA LEU A 235 8.43 0.38 2.42
C LEU A 235 9.78 1.12 2.27
N PRO A 236 9.84 2.24 1.54
CA PRO A 236 11.04 3.06 1.45
C PRO A 236 11.45 3.67 2.80
N GLY A 237 12.73 4.07 2.89
CA GLY A 237 13.32 4.71 4.07
C GLY A 237 13.29 3.85 5.34
N ARG A 238 13.47 4.51 6.49
CA ARG A 238 13.50 3.90 7.84
C ARG A 238 12.30 4.27 8.73
N GLY A 239 11.29 4.90 8.14
CA GLY A 239 10.08 5.36 8.84
C GLY A 239 10.35 6.46 9.87
N LYS A 240 9.31 6.83 10.64
CA LYS A 240 9.34 7.95 11.59
C LYS A 240 9.18 7.56 13.05
N ASP A 241 8.48 6.46 13.33
CA ASP A 241 8.14 5.97 14.67
C ASP A 241 7.88 4.46 14.62
N MET A 242 7.50 3.79 15.72
CA MET A 242 7.23 2.34 15.68
C MET A 242 6.00 1.96 14.84
N GLY A 243 5.05 2.88 14.64
CA GLY A 243 3.77 2.62 13.99
C GLY A 243 3.86 2.38 12.49
N ASP A 244 5.02 2.62 11.87
CA ASP A 244 5.30 2.30 10.47
C ASP A 244 6.33 1.17 10.30
N GLY A 245 6.44 0.29 11.31
CA GLY A 245 7.10 -1.02 11.24
C GLY A 245 6.10 -2.19 11.33
N TRP A 246 6.62 -3.39 11.59
CA TRP A 246 5.85 -4.58 11.95
C TRP A 246 6.23 -5.00 13.37
N GLU A 247 5.25 -5.16 14.25
CA GLU A 247 5.46 -5.55 15.65
C GLU A 247 4.47 -6.64 16.07
N THR A 248 4.99 -7.64 16.79
CA THR A 248 4.20 -8.75 17.31
C THR A 248 3.94 -8.68 18.81
N ALA A 249 2.92 -9.41 19.25
CA ALA A 249 2.56 -9.50 20.65
C ALA A 249 3.66 -10.19 21.44
N ARG A 250 3.92 -9.67 22.63
CA ARG A 250 4.92 -10.23 23.54
C ARG A 250 4.58 -11.69 23.89
N SER A 251 5.51 -12.60 23.64
CA SER A 251 5.33 -14.02 23.91
C SER A 251 5.86 -14.43 25.30
N ARG A 252 5.46 -15.64 25.73
CA ARG A 252 5.89 -16.29 26.98
C ARG A 252 6.27 -17.76 26.80
N GLY A 253 5.95 -18.34 25.64
CA GLY A 253 6.24 -19.73 25.34
C GLY A 253 7.75 -19.95 25.17
N LYS A 254 8.23 -21.11 25.61
CA LYS A 254 9.58 -21.54 25.28
C LYS A 254 9.64 -21.82 23.78
N ASP A 255 10.70 -21.34 23.12
CA ASP A 255 10.94 -21.53 21.69
C ASP A 255 9.93 -20.85 20.75
N HIS A 256 9.18 -19.85 21.23
CA HIS A 256 8.32 -19.01 20.38
C HIS A 256 9.15 -18.24 19.34
N THR A 257 8.60 -18.09 18.14
CA THR A 257 9.13 -17.26 17.07
C THR A 257 7.99 -16.62 16.30
N ASP A 258 8.17 -15.39 15.86
CA ASP A 258 7.28 -14.75 14.89
C ASP A 258 7.92 -14.70 13.50
N PHE A 259 7.11 -14.79 12.45
CA PHE A 259 7.62 -14.76 11.08
C PHE A 259 6.79 -13.89 10.15
N ALA A 260 7.43 -13.41 9.08
CA ALA A 260 6.78 -12.80 7.93
C ALA A 260 7.34 -13.43 6.65
N ILE A 261 6.45 -13.81 5.73
CA ILE A 261 6.79 -14.37 4.42
C ILE A 261 6.59 -13.27 3.36
N ILE A 262 7.61 -13.09 2.53
CA ILE A 262 7.69 -12.04 1.53
C ILE A 262 7.98 -12.70 0.19
N LYS A 263 7.15 -12.40 -0.79
CA LYS A 263 7.42 -12.68 -2.20
C LYS A 263 8.29 -11.57 -2.77
N LEU A 264 9.41 -11.95 -3.39
CA LEU A 264 10.28 -10.99 -4.07
C LEU A 264 9.61 -10.46 -5.33
N GLY A 265 9.91 -9.21 -5.68
CA GLY A 265 9.36 -8.59 -6.88
C GLY A 265 9.88 -9.20 -8.19
N ALA A 266 11.04 -9.86 -8.12
CA ALA A 266 11.52 -10.76 -9.16
C ALA A 266 12.34 -11.90 -8.52
N PRO A 267 12.39 -13.08 -9.14
CA PRO A 267 13.35 -14.11 -8.77
C PRO A 267 14.79 -13.58 -8.85
N GLY A 268 15.64 -13.95 -7.89
CA GLY A 268 17.01 -13.47 -7.88
C GLY A 268 17.95 -14.22 -6.94
N TYR A 269 19.20 -13.77 -6.94
CA TYR A 269 20.32 -14.30 -6.17
C TYR A 269 20.68 -13.28 -5.09
N ILE A 270 20.42 -13.60 -3.81
CA ILE A 270 20.56 -12.65 -2.71
C ILE A 270 21.98 -12.71 -2.14
N GLU A 271 22.66 -11.57 -2.13
CA GLU A 271 24.03 -11.43 -1.64
C GLU A 271 24.08 -10.90 -0.20
N ARG A 272 23.22 -9.94 0.12
CA ARG A 272 23.23 -9.22 1.39
C ARG A 272 21.82 -8.90 1.87
N TRP A 273 21.66 -8.85 3.18
CA TRP A 273 20.41 -8.55 3.87
C TRP A 273 20.59 -7.32 4.74
N VAL A 274 19.52 -6.57 4.91
CA VAL A 274 19.41 -5.58 6.00
C VAL A 274 18.15 -5.87 6.80
N VAL A 275 18.30 -6.09 8.10
CA VAL A 275 17.19 -6.09 9.05
C VAL A 275 17.30 -4.82 9.90
N ASP A 276 16.38 -3.89 9.68
CA ASP A 276 16.38 -2.61 10.39
C ASP A 276 15.41 -2.65 11.56
N THR A 277 15.89 -2.34 12.77
CA THR A 277 15.07 -2.23 13.98
C THR A 277 14.81 -0.77 14.38
N ALA A 278 14.95 0.18 13.43
CA ALA A 278 14.70 1.60 13.68
C ALA A 278 13.43 1.84 14.50
N HIS A 279 13.55 2.69 15.53
CA HIS A 279 12.52 3.07 16.51
C HIS A 279 12.08 1.98 17.49
N PHE A 280 12.43 0.71 17.29
CA PHE A 280 12.19 -0.36 18.26
C PHE A 280 13.32 -0.40 19.29
N ARG A 281 13.16 0.38 20.37
CA ARG A 281 14.24 0.59 21.37
C ARG A 281 14.18 -0.35 22.56
N GLY A 282 12.98 -0.76 22.95
CA GLY A 282 12.75 -1.67 24.09
C GLY A 282 12.10 -2.99 23.71
N ASN A 283 11.66 -3.11 22.46
CA ASN A 283 10.84 -4.19 21.91
C ASN A 283 11.38 -4.68 20.55
N TYR A 284 12.67 -4.46 20.25
CA TYR A 284 13.33 -5.14 19.14
C TYR A 284 13.46 -6.64 19.44
N PRO A 285 13.49 -7.53 18.43
CA PRO A 285 13.71 -8.94 18.67
C PRO A 285 15.08 -9.20 19.30
N GLN A 286 15.21 -10.28 20.09
CA GLN A 286 16.51 -10.66 20.66
C GLN A 286 17.46 -11.16 19.57
N LYS A 287 16.93 -11.93 18.63
CA LYS A 287 17.61 -12.40 17.43
C LYS A 287 16.68 -12.38 16.24
N VAL A 288 17.28 -12.39 15.05
CA VAL A 288 16.56 -12.67 13.80
C VAL A 288 17.25 -13.78 13.02
N SER A 289 16.47 -14.48 12.20
CA SER A 289 16.95 -15.44 11.20
C SER A 289 16.27 -15.09 9.87
N VAL A 290 16.96 -15.33 8.76
CA VAL A 290 16.39 -15.10 7.42
C VAL A 290 16.56 -16.36 6.59
N GLU A 291 15.44 -16.82 6.05
CA GLU A 291 15.37 -17.97 5.16
C GLU A 291 14.89 -17.55 3.78
N GLY A 292 15.28 -18.29 2.75
CA GLY A 292 14.85 -18.07 1.37
C GLY A 292 14.57 -19.39 0.66
N CYS A 293 13.69 -19.36 -0.34
CA CYS A 293 13.40 -20.53 -1.16
C CYS A 293 13.10 -20.16 -2.62
N GLU A 294 13.37 -21.11 -3.52
CA GLU A 294 12.75 -21.16 -4.83
C GLU A 294 11.44 -21.93 -4.69
N TRP A 295 10.32 -21.21 -4.74
CA TRP A 295 9.00 -21.82 -4.68
C TRP A 295 8.44 -22.12 -6.07
N THR A 296 8.18 -23.39 -6.35
CA THR A 296 7.58 -23.87 -7.61
C THR A 296 6.17 -24.44 -7.41
N GLY A 297 5.63 -24.37 -6.19
CA GLY A 297 4.29 -24.85 -5.87
C GLY A 297 3.18 -23.89 -6.31
N HIS A 298 1.93 -24.32 -6.16
CA HIS A 298 0.77 -23.44 -6.32
C HIS A 298 0.64 -22.48 -5.13
N GLY A 299 0.32 -21.21 -5.41
CA GLY A 299 0.21 -20.17 -4.39
C GLY A 299 1.55 -19.81 -3.75
N ASP A 300 1.50 -19.23 -2.55
CA ASP A 300 2.69 -18.84 -1.78
C ASP A 300 3.08 -19.94 -0.77
N PRO A 301 4.37 -20.07 -0.42
CA PRO A 301 4.82 -21.08 0.54
C PRO A 301 4.27 -20.83 1.95
N VAL A 302 3.98 -21.92 2.65
CA VAL A 302 3.68 -21.90 4.10
C VAL A 302 4.95 -21.89 4.94
N ALA A 303 4.84 -21.50 6.22
CA ALA A 303 5.98 -21.28 7.09
C ALA A 303 6.82 -22.54 7.38
N ASP A 304 6.19 -23.71 7.38
CA ASP A 304 6.80 -25.03 7.65
C ASP A 304 7.14 -25.81 6.37
N ALA A 305 7.07 -25.17 5.19
CA ALA A 305 7.46 -25.79 3.93
C ALA A 305 8.93 -26.27 3.96
N THR A 306 9.21 -27.42 3.36
CA THR A 306 10.56 -28.02 3.38
C THR A 306 11.57 -27.32 2.46
N ALA A 307 11.12 -26.39 1.62
CA ALA A 307 11.94 -25.68 0.64
C ALA A 307 12.80 -24.54 1.25
N TRP A 308 12.55 -24.15 2.50
CA TRP A 308 13.26 -23.05 3.15
C TRP A 308 14.72 -23.39 3.42
N ARG A 309 15.62 -22.49 3.01
CA ARG A 309 17.07 -22.58 3.23
C ARG A 309 17.52 -21.39 4.07
N VAL A 310 18.41 -21.62 5.03
CA VAL A 310 18.90 -20.57 5.93
C VAL A 310 19.94 -19.72 5.21
N PHE A 311 19.64 -18.44 5.02
CA PHE A 311 20.57 -17.44 4.45
C PHE A 311 21.27 -16.63 5.54
N VAL A 312 20.59 -16.38 6.66
CA VAL A 312 21.14 -15.73 7.86
C VAL A 312 20.76 -16.58 9.06
N PRO A 313 21.72 -17.23 9.75
CA PRO A 313 21.42 -18.02 10.95
C PRO A 313 20.97 -17.11 12.10
N PRO A 314 20.34 -17.65 13.17
CA PRO A 314 19.89 -16.87 14.32
C PRO A 314 20.94 -15.93 14.90
N SER A 315 20.81 -14.65 14.57
CA SER A 315 21.82 -13.60 14.80
C SER A 315 21.27 -12.55 15.75
N LYS A 316 22.11 -12.11 16.70
CA LYS A 316 21.73 -11.14 17.72
C LYS A 316 21.43 -9.78 17.08
N THR A 317 20.33 -9.17 17.51
CA THR A 317 19.91 -7.83 17.13
C THR A 317 20.03 -6.85 18.29
N GLY A 318 20.02 -5.56 17.97
CA GLY A 318 20.07 -4.43 18.87
C GLY A 318 18.96 -3.42 18.56
N PRO A 319 18.78 -2.42 19.44
CA PRO A 319 17.75 -1.41 19.28
C PRO A 319 18.11 -0.37 18.21
N ASP A 320 17.11 0.09 17.47
CA ASP A 320 17.18 1.32 16.64
C ASP A 320 18.34 1.37 15.63
N GLN A 321 18.67 0.24 14.99
CA GLN A 321 19.82 0.14 14.09
C GLN A 321 19.58 -0.78 12.89
N GLU A 322 20.34 -0.55 11.83
CA GLU A 322 20.42 -1.47 10.68
C GLU A 322 21.40 -2.59 10.98
N HIS A 323 20.98 -3.83 10.74
CA HIS A 323 21.82 -5.02 10.85
C HIS A 323 22.08 -5.55 9.46
N GLU A 324 23.32 -5.45 9.02
CA GLU A 324 23.73 -6.02 7.74
C GLU A 324 24.23 -7.44 7.93
N PHE A 325 23.76 -8.34 7.07
CA PHE A 325 24.19 -9.74 7.05
C PHE A 325 24.56 -10.13 5.63
N GLU A 326 25.68 -10.82 5.45
CA GLU A 326 25.93 -11.51 4.19
C GLU A 326 25.15 -12.82 4.14
N SER A 327 24.68 -13.19 2.96
CA SER A 327 24.13 -14.53 2.73
C SER A 327 25.19 -15.60 2.96
N GLU A 328 24.79 -16.72 3.55
CA GLU A 328 25.57 -17.97 3.58
C GLU A 328 26.13 -18.30 2.18
N GLU A 329 27.43 -18.62 2.11
CA GLU A 329 28.17 -18.72 0.83
C GLU A 329 27.51 -19.73 -0.13
N LYS A 330 27.08 -20.87 0.40
CA LYS A 330 26.40 -21.93 -0.36
C LYS A 330 25.05 -21.48 -0.95
N GLU A 331 24.43 -20.46 -0.37
CA GLU A 331 23.10 -19.98 -0.75
C GLU A 331 23.14 -18.82 -1.77
N ARG A 332 24.26 -18.09 -1.89
CA ARG A 332 24.40 -16.93 -2.80
C ARG A 332 24.11 -17.24 -4.26
N LYS A 333 24.29 -18.49 -4.69
CA LYS A 333 24.02 -18.96 -6.06
C LYS A 333 22.65 -19.60 -6.22
N GLY A 334 21.91 -19.78 -5.12
CA GLY A 334 20.59 -20.38 -5.16
C GLY A 334 19.55 -19.34 -5.57
N LEU A 335 18.67 -19.71 -6.50
CA LEU A 335 17.54 -18.87 -6.88
C LEU A 335 16.58 -18.70 -5.70
N VAL A 336 16.06 -17.49 -5.53
CA VAL A 336 15.10 -17.14 -4.48
C VAL A 336 13.91 -16.44 -5.10
N THR A 337 12.71 -16.90 -4.76
CA THR A 337 11.44 -16.24 -5.10
C THR A 337 10.70 -15.73 -3.87
N HIS A 338 10.93 -16.37 -2.71
CA HIS A 338 10.34 -15.97 -1.44
C HIS A 338 11.36 -15.95 -0.32
N VAL A 339 11.11 -15.10 0.66
CA VAL A 339 11.93 -14.88 1.86
C VAL A 339 11.04 -15.02 3.09
N LYS A 340 11.59 -15.58 4.16
CA LYS A 340 10.96 -15.65 5.47
C LYS A 340 11.86 -14.99 6.51
N LEU A 341 11.43 -13.84 7.01
CA LEU A 341 12.03 -13.20 8.18
C LEU A 341 11.48 -13.87 9.44
N ILE A 342 12.34 -14.22 10.38
CA ILE A 342 11.99 -14.83 11.65
C ILE A 342 12.53 -13.95 12.78
N MET A 343 11.65 -13.50 13.67
CA MET A 343 11.98 -12.83 14.93
C MET A 343 11.98 -13.84 16.08
N ILE A 344 12.95 -13.71 16.98
CA ILE A 344 13.13 -14.61 18.12
C ILE A 344 13.28 -13.78 19.41
N PRO A 345 12.45 -14.01 20.44
CA PRO A 345 11.20 -14.77 20.36
C PRO A 345 10.09 -14.00 19.61
N ASP A 346 10.01 -12.69 19.82
CA ASP A 346 9.01 -11.76 19.31
C ASP A 346 9.63 -10.36 19.23
N GLY A 347 8.89 -9.35 18.79
CA GLY A 347 9.32 -7.95 18.84
C GLY A 347 8.88 -7.15 17.63
N GLY A 348 9.65 -6.11 17.31
CA GLY A 348 9.39 -5.25 16.17
C GLY A 348 10.59 -5.07 15.25
N VAL A 349 10.31 -5.11 13.94
CA VAL A 349 11.27 -4.84 12.86
C VAL A 349 10.68 -3.76 11.96
N LYS A 350 11.53 -2.80 11.59
CA LYS A 350 11.15 -1.69 10.71
C LYS A 350 11.18 -2.08 9.25
N ARG A 351 12.30 -2.62 8.77
CA ARG A 351 12.48 -3.01 7.35
C ARG A 351 13.21 -4.34 7.23
N LEU A 352 12.91 -5.02 6.12
CA LEU A 352 13.75 -6.06 5.57
C LEU A 352 14.18 -5.63 4.16
N ARG A 353 15.47 -5.74 3.87
CA ARG A 353 16.05 -5.53 2.52
C ARG A 353 16.72 -6.82 2.06
N ALA A 354 16.49 -7.20 0.81
CA ALA A 354 17.11 -8.35 0.17
C ALA A 354 17.90 -7.88 -1.06
N PHE A 355 19.17 -7.53 -0.85
CA PHE A 355 20.03 -7.02 -1.91
C PHE A 355 20.61 -8.16 -2.72
N GLY A 356 20.31 -8.17 -4.02
CA GLY A 356 20.74 -9.22 -4.92
C GLY A 356 20.60 -8.85 -6.38
N LYS A 357 21.01 -9.80 -7.22
CA LYS A 357 20.86 -9.73 -8.67
C LYS A 357 19.57 -10.39 -9.10
N ARG A 358 18.89 -9.82 -10.07
CA ARG A 358 17.75 -10.49 -10.72
C ARG A 358 18.26 -11.66 -11.56
N ALA A 359 17.51 -12.76 -11.56
CA ALA A 359 17.83 -13.96 -12.33
C ALA A 359 17.60 -13.83 -13.84
#